data_AF-A0A162TFS4-F1
#
_entry.id   AF-A0A162TFS4-F1
#
_cell.length_a   1.000
_cell.length_b   1.000
_cell.length_c   1.000
_cell.angle_alpha   90.00
_cell.angle_beta   90.00
_cell.angle_gamma   90.00
#
_symmetry.space_group_name_H-M   'P 1'
#
loop_
_entity.id
_entity.type
_entity.pdbx_description
1 polymer ?
#
loop_
_entity_poly.entity_id
_entity_poly.type
_entity_poly.pdbx_seq_one_letter_code
_entity_poly.pdbx_strand_id
1 'polypeptide(L)' 'MYSAAYSLGIGSCWIHRTKEMFESEEGKALLKEWGIKGDYIGVGSCILGYPDCDHPKAAPRKDNFVVMVK' A
#
# COMPACT_ATOMS: atom_id res chain seq x y z
N MET A 1 -7.24 -3.96 -3.97
CA MET A 1 -6.76 -2.69 -4.55
C MET A 1 -5.67 -2.93 -5.59
N TYR A 2 -4.51 -3.47 -5.22
CA TYR A 2 -3.37 -3.71 -6.13
C TYR A 2 -3.71 -4.53 -7.38
N SER A 3 -4.37 -5.69 -7.24
CA SER A 3 -4.77 -6.51 -8.39
C SER A 3 -5.72 -5.79 -9.34
N ALA A 4 -6.61 -4.94 -8.81
CA ALA A 4 -7.51 -4.13 -9.62
C ALA A 4 -6.74 -3.04 -10.39
N ALA A 5 -5.82 -2.33 -9.72
CA ALA A 5 -4.93 -1.37 -10.38
C ALA A 5 -4.15 -2.04 -11.54
N TYR A 6 -3.55 -3.20 -11.27
CA TYR A 6 -2.81 -3.96 -12.28
C TYR A 6 -3.68 -4.35 -13.48
N SER A 7 -4.93 -4.81 -13.25
CA SER A 7 -5.86 -5.16 -14.33
C SER A 7 -6.24 -3.99 -15.25
N LEU A 8 -6.02 -2.75 -14.78
CA LEU A 8 -6.28 -1.51 -15.51
C LEU A 8 -5.00 -0.88 -16.07
N GLY A 9 -3.85 -1.57 -16.00
CA GLY A 9 -2.55 -1.03 -16.44
C GLY A 9 -1.98 0.04 -15.51
N ILE A 10 -2.47 0.14 -14.27
CA ILE A 10 -2.02 1.11 -13.26
C ILE A 10 -1.00 0.45 -12.33
N GLY A 11 0.15 1.09 -12.18
CA GLY A 11 1.17 0.74 -11.20
C GLY A 11 0.71 1.05 -9.77
N SER A 12 1.13 0.24 -8.81
CA SER A 12 0.74 0.42 -7.41
C SER A 12 1.78 -0.10 -6.44
N CYS A 13 1.88 0.52 -5.25
CA CYS A 13 2.83 0.12 -4.21
C CYS A 13 2.24 0.32 -2.81
N TRP A 14 2.57 -0.61 -1.90
CA TRP A 14 2.24 -0.50 -0.48
C TRP A 14 3.28 0.37 0.23
N ILE A 15 2.82 1.38 0.95
CA ILE A 15 3.67 2.21 1.81
C ILE A 15 3.37 1.87 3.26
N HIS A 16 4.34 1.27 3.96
CA HIS A 16 4.18 0.80 5.33
C HIS A 16 4.54 1.84 6.40
N ARG A 17 4.58 3.13 6.03
CA ARG A 17 4.96 4.25 6.91
C ARG A 17 3.79 5.12 7.34
N THR A 18 2.57 4.75 6.93
CA THR A 18 1.36 5.56 7.10
C THR A 18 1.02 5.83 8.56
N LYS A 19 1.33 4.90 9.46
CA LYS A 19 1.11 5.08 10.89
C LYS A 19 1.95 6.25 11.43
N GLU A 20 3.27 6.13 11.34
CA GLU A 20 4.21 7.10 11.89
C GLU A 20 4.08 8.46 11.21
N MET A 21 3.74 8.47 9.91
CA MET A 21 3.49 9.70 9.16
C MET A 21 2.30 10.47 9.75
N PHE A 22 1.19 9.80 10.05
CA PHE A 22 0.00 10.46 10.60
C PHE A 22 0.00 10.66 12.12
N GLU A 23 0.95 10.04 12.84
CA GLU A 23 1.22 10.34 14.25
C GLU A 23 2.01 11.66 14.43
N SER A 24 2.70 12.12 13.38
CA SER A 24 3.41 13.40 13.37
C SER A 24 2.46 14.61 13.37
N GLU A 25 2.94 15.77 13.82
CA GLU A 25 2.13 17.00 13.85
C GLU A 25 1.70 17.45 12.45
N GLU A 26 2.59 17.34 11.45
CA GLU A 26 2.27 17.62 10.04
C GLU A 26 1.20 16.66 9.52
N GLY A 27 1.32 15.36 9.81
CA GLY A 27 0.34 14.35 9.43
C GLY A 27 -1.04 14.61 10.04
N LYS A 28 -1.10 14.96 11.34
CA LYS A 28 -2.36 15.33 12.00
C LYS A 28 -2.99 16.58 11.40
N ALA A 29 -2.17 17.57 11.02
CA ALA A 29 -2.66 18.78 10.34
C ALA A 29 -3.31 18.43 8.99
N LEU A 30 -2.70 17.55 8.19
CA LEU A 30 -3.26 17.05 6.93
C LEU A 30 -4.56 16.26 7.15
N LEU A 31 -4.62 15.38 8.15
CA LEU A 31 -5.86 14.64 8.47
C LEU A 31 -7.02 15.58 8.81
N LYS A 32 -6.73 16.67 9.55
CA LYS A 32 -7.71 17.70 9.88
C LYS A 32 -8.16 18.47 8.64
N GLU A 33 -7.23 18.84 7.77
CA GLU A 33 -7.52 19.51 6.50
C GLU A 33 -8.42 18.65 5.60
N TRP A 34 -8.14 17.36 5.50
CA TRP A 34 -8.95 16.40 4.72
C TRP A 34 -10.26 15.98 5.40
N GLY A 35 -10.56 16.52 6.58
CA GLY A 35 -11.82 16.27 7.28
C GLY A 35 -11.96 14.88 7.89
N ILE A 36 -10.85 14.15 8.09
CA ILE A 36 -10.86 12.84 8.73
C ILE A 36 -11.07 13.05 10.24
N LYS A 37 -12.16 12.48 10.78
CA LYS A 37 -12.57 12.62 12.18
C LYS A 37 -12.79 11.26 12.82
N GLY A 38 -12.22 11.03 13.99
CA GLY A 38 -12.37 9.79 14.76
C GLY A 38 -11.03 9.17 15.14
N ASP A 39 -11.09 8.08 15.88
CA ASP A 39 -9.91 7.38 16.42
C ASP A 39 -9.40 6.35 15.42
N TYR A 40 -8.81 6.84 14.33
CA TYR A 40 -8.23 5.99 13.28
C TYR A 40 -6.71 5.92 13.38
N ILE A 41 -6.17 4.76 13.01
CA ILE A 41 -4.73 4.53 12.91
C ILE A 41 -4.41 4.24 11.45
N GLY A 42 -3.40 4.92 10.91
CA GLY A 42 -2.87 4.59 9.58
C GLY A 42 -2.24 3.20 9.58
N VAL A 43 -2.68 2.29 8.71
CA VAL A 43 -2.12 0.92 8.59
C VAL A 43 -1.18 0.82 7.38
N GLY A 44 -1.52 1.52 6.30
CA GLY A 44 -0.76 1.56 5.07
C GLY A 44 -1.47 2.44 4.04
N SER A 45 -0.73 2.89 3.04
CA SER A 45 -1.28 3.57 1.88
C SER A 45 -0.94 2.82 0.60
N CYS A 46 -1.83 2.95 -0.38
CA CYS A 46 -1.63 2.46 -1.73
C CYS A 46 -1.38 3.66 -2.64
N ILE A 47 -0.14 3.83 -3.10
CA ILE A 47 0.13 4.79 -4.17
C ILE A 47 -0.28 4.19 -5.50
N LEU A 48 -0.78 5.02 -6.41
CA LEU A 48 -1.25 4.65 -7.74
C LEU A 48 -0.64 5.60 -8.77
N GLY A 49 -0.25 5.07 -9.92
CA GLY A 49 0.28 5.90 -11.02
C GLY A 49 0.63 5.08 -12.25
N TYR A 50 1.10 5.75 -13.30
CA TYR A 50 1.63 5.11 -14.49
C TYR A 50 3.14 4.91 -14.32
N PRO A 51 3.65 3.66 -14.32
CA PRO A 51 5.09 3.41 -14.20
C PRO A 51 5.86 4.02 -15.38
N ASP A 52 6.96 4.69 -15.09
CA ASP A 52 7.92 5.21 -16.11
C ASP A 52 9.01 4.17 -16.44
N CYS A 53 8.73 2.89 -16.18
CA CYS A 53 9.64 1.79 -16.43
C CYS A 53 8.88 0.52 -16.80
N ASP A 54 9.59 -0.42 -17.41
CA ASP A 54 9.04 -1.74 -17.71
C ASP A 54 8.62 -2.47 -16.43
N HIS A 55 7.54 -3.24 -16.53
CA HIS A 55 7.05 -4.00 -15.40
C HIS A 55 8.09 -5.05 -14.95
N PRO A 56 8.40 -5.16 -13.65
CA PRO A 56 9.35 -6.14 -13.18
C PRO A 56 8.84 -7.56 -13.45
N LYS A 57 9.77 -8.49 -13.71
CA LYS A 57 9.43 -9.91 -13.79
C LYS A 57 8.91 -10.40 -12.43
N ALA A 58 7.86 -11.21 -12.46
CA ALA A 58 7.30 -11.80 -11.24
C ALA A 58 8.35 -12.65 -10.51
N ALA A 59 8.50 -12.42 -9.21
CA ALA A 59 9.40 -13.21 -8.38
C ALA A 59 8.93 -14.68 -8.31
N PRO A 60 9.87 -15.66 -8.28
CA PRO A 60 9.51 -17.05 -8.07
C PRO A 60 8.79 -17.22 -6.72
N ARG A 61 7.91 -18.22 -6.64
CA ARG A 61 7.30 -18.60 -5.35
C ARG A 61 8.39 -19.22 -4.46
N LYS A 62 8.25 -19.04 -3.15
CA LYS A 62 9.17 -19.62 -2.17
C LYS A 62 8.98 -21.14 -2.14
N ASP A 63 10.09 -21.88 -2.17
CA ASP A 63 10.06 -23.34 -2.00
C ASP A 63 9.48 -23.71 -0.63
N ASN A 64 8.73 -24.80 -0.57
CA ASN A 64 8.11 -25.32 0.65
C ASN A 64 7.23 -24.31 1.41
N PHE A 65 6.65 -23.31 0.73
CA PHE A 65 5.78 -22.30 1.37
C PHE A 65 4.44 -22.86 1.87
N VAL A 66 3.97 -23.96 1.28
CA VAL A 66 2.71 -24.62 1.65
C VAL A 66 3.02 -26.00 2.20
N VAL A 67 2.61 -26.27 3.43
CA VAL A 67 2.67 -27.59 4.06
C VAL A 67 1.26 -28.15 4.12
N MET A 68 1.02 -29.24 3.39
CA MET A 68 -0.27 -29.94 3.38
C MET A 68 -0.21 -31.10 4.37
N VAL A 69 -1.12 -31.11 5.35
CA VAL A 69 -1.29 -32.21 6.31
C VAL A 69 -2.60 -32.92 5.98
N LYS A 70 -2.58 -34.26 5.99
CA LYS A 70 -3.76 -35.11 5.76
C LYS A 70 -4.56 -35.32 7.04
#